data_AF-A0AA38T6S2-F1
#
_entry.id   AF-A0AA38T6S2-F1
#
_cell.length_a   1.000
_cell.length_b   1.000
_cell.length_c   1.000
_cell.angle_alpha   90.00
_cell.angle_beta   90.00
_cell.angle_gamma   90.00
#
_symmetry.space_group_name_H-M   'P 1'
#
loop_
_entity.id
_entity.type
_entity.pdbx_description
1 polymer ?
#
loop_
_entity_poly.entity_id
_entity_poly.type
_entity_poly.pdbx_seq_one_letter_code
_entity_poly.pdbx_strand_id
1 'polypeptide(L)'
;MIRGSTLLSPSSSLLHKPTNQFSISSSNPIQSIKESMASSAASFSLIPATSSTTASSRTINPILRSPFLRSPLPTLGFTAADNLLHVASSSKVRLVKTSVAKPMAPIVSMAKKSVGDLTPAELKGKNVFVRADLNVPLDDNQNITDDTRIRAAIPTIKYLISNGAKVILSSHLSEYAIWHSQLSSCRPKGVTPKYSLAPLVPRLSELIGIEVVKADDCVGPEVEKLVASLPNGSVLLLENVRFYKEEEKNDPAFAEKLASVADLYVNDAFGTAHRAHASTEGVTKFLRPSVAGFLLQKELDYLDGAVSNPKRPFAAIVGGSKVSSKIGVIESLLKKCDILLLGGGMIFTFYKAQGLSVGSSLVEEDKLELATSLMAKAKELGVSLLLPTDVVIADKFAADANSKIVPATAIPDGWMGLDIGPDSIKTFNDALETTKTVIWNGPMGVFEFDQFAAGTEVCNTYMPYSNCLIQLLKCIHATKWDSFDMIDYGCNCKEVGDLSGKGVTTIIGGGDSVAAVEKVGVADVMSHISTGGGASLELLEGKTLPGVDALDEATVAVSA
;
A
#
# COMPACT_ATOMS: atom_id res chain seq x y z
N MET A 1 -72.55 16.49 -46.83
CA MET A 1 -73.36 15.88 -45.74
C MET A 1 -72.81 16.47 -44.44
N ILE A 2 -73.55 17.19 -43.57
CA ILE A 2 -74.80 16.85 -42.84
C ILE A 2 -74.50 15.71 -41.83
N ARG A 3 -74.60 15.81 -40.48
CA ARG A 3 -74.92 16.85 -39.44
C ARG A 3 -74.29 16.36 -38.09
N GLY A 4 -74.13 17.12 -36.99
CA GLY A 4 -74.28 18.57 -36.75
C GLY A 4 -75.07 18.94 -35.46
N SER A 5 -74.41 19.63 -34.49
CA SER A 5 -75.01 20.42 -33.36
C SER A 5 -75.63 19.60 -32.18
N THR A 6 -75.80 20.05 -30.91
CA THR A 6 -75.47 21.24 -30.05
C THR A 6 -75.71 20.83 -28.56
N LEU A 7 -75.41 21.53 -27.44
CA LEU A 7 -74.89 22.87 -27.06
C LEU A 7 -73.94 22.67 -25.80
N LEU A 8 -73.82 23.35 -24.64
CA LEU A 8 -74.34 24.56 -23.92
C LEU A 8 -73.29 25.00 -22.83
N SER A 9 -73.53 26.05 -22.02
CA SER A 9 -72.70 26.55 -20.88
C SER A 9 -73.57 27.38 -19.90
N PRO A 10 -73.18 27.79 -18.65
CA PRO A 10 -72.16 28.85 -18.43
C PRO A 10 -71.41 28.98 -17.04
N SER A 11 -70.38 29.84 -17.02
CA SER A 11 -69.95 30.84 -15.98
C SER A 11 -69.56 30.52 -14.50
N SER A 12 -68.34 31.00 -14.11
CA SER A 12 -67.94 31.69 -12.84
C SER A 12 -67.96 30.93 -11.47
N SER A 13 -67.12 31.22 -10.44
CA SER A 13 -65.87 32.03 -10.27
C SER A 13 -65.23 31.83 -8.86
N LEU A 14 -64.11 32.54 -8.56
CA LEU A 14 -63.53 32.91 -7.23
C LEU A 14 -62.56 31.98 -6.44
N LEU A 15 -61.32 32.49 -6.31
CA LEU A 15 -60.46 32.67 -5.12
C LEU A 15 -59.95 31.54 -4.17
N HIS A 16 -58.64 31.71 -3.88
CA HIS A 16 -57.92 31.55 -2.60
C HIS A 16 -57.28 30.20 -2.18
N LYS A 17 -56.00 30.33 -1.75
CA LYS A 17 -55.29 29.41 -0.83
C LYS A 17 -55.67 29.77 0.62
N PRO A 18 -55.26 28.96 1.61
CA PRO A 18 -54.15 29.49 2.42
C PRO A 18 -53.04 28.46 2.73
N THR A 19 -51.84 28.99 2.97
CA THR A 19 -50.75 28.33 3.69
C THR A 19 -50.91 28.54 5.19
N ASN A 20 -50.47 27.59 6.03
CA ASN A 20 -50.24 27.86 7.45
C ASN A 20 -48.79 27.51 7.83
N GLN A 21 -48.03 28.54 8.22
CA GLN A 21 -46.91 28.41 9.14
C GLN A 21 -47.46 28.47 10.56
N PHE A 22 -46.79 27.85 11.53
CA PHE A 22 -46.75 28.39 12.89
C PHE A 22 -45.42 28.03 13.55
N SER A 23 -45.04 28.82 14.56
CA SER A 23 -43.67 28.90 15.06
C SER A 23 -43.64 29.24 16.55
N ILE A 24 -42.54 28.83 17.21
CA ILE A 24 -42.01 29.36 18.47
C ILE A 24 -42.92 29.27 19.71
N SER A 25 -42.45 28.56 20.74
CA SER A 25 -42.25 29.14 22.08
C SER A 25 -41.48 28.18 23.00
N SER A 26 -40.93 28.72 24.08
CA SER A 26 -39.97 28.09 24.99
C SER A 26 -40.51 27.98 26.42
N SER A 27 -40.01 27.02 27.19
CA SER A 27 -39.75 27.18 28.63
C SER A 27 -39.04 25.96 29.24
N ASN A 28 -38.05 26.23 30.10
CA ASN A 28 -37.60 25.30 31.14
C ASN A 28 -38.39 25.59 32.43
N PRO A 29 -38.43 24.62 33.36
CA PRO A 29 -38.10 24.95 34.75
C PRO A 29 -36.94 24.09 35.31
N ILE A 30 -36.58 24.35 36.56
CA ILE A 30 -35.31 23.96 37.20
C ILE A 30 -35.59 23.12 38.47
N GLN A 31 -34.52 22.49 39.01
CA GLN A 31 -34.28 22.13 40.43
C GLN A 31 -34.55 20.68 40.93
N SER A 32 -33.42 19.97 41.13
CA SER A 32 -32.96 19.46 42.44
C SER A 32 -33.79 18.46 43.27
N ILE A 33 -33.22 17.26 43.44
CA ILE A 33 -33.18 16.56 44.74
C ILE A 33 -31.69 16.24 45.06
N LYS A 34 -31.34 16.17 46.35
CA LYS A 34 -29.98 16.05 46.91
C LYS A 34 -29.77 14.72 47.65
N GLU A 35 -28.50 14.35 47.84
CA GLU A 35 -27.99 13.47 48.92
C GLU A 35 -28.44 11.98 48.84
N SER A 36 -27.80 10.97 49.46
CA SER A 36 -26.69 10.95 50.45
C SER A 36 -25.85 9.65 50.36
N MET A 37 -24.80 9.54 51.19
CA MET A 37 -23.97 8.34 51.50
C MET A 37 -23.12 7.75 50.36
N ALA A 38 -21.78 7.65 50.36
CA ALA A 38 -20.69 7.69 51.37
C ALA A 38 -20.25 6.35 52.00
N SER A 39 -18.92 6.15 52.00
CA SER A 39 -18.11 5.24 52.83
C SER A 39 -18.29 3.71 52.69
N SER A 40 -17.27 3.07 52.11
CA SER A 40 -16.39 2.22 52.94
C SER A 40 -14.95 2.29 52.45
N ALA A 41 -13.99 2.07 53.34
CA ALA A 41 -12.58 1.93 53.03
C ALA A 41 -12.01 0.73 53.80
N ALA A 42 -11.18 -0.08 53.16
CA ALA A 42 -10.51 -1.22 53.78
C ALA A 42 -9.11 -1.39 53.18
N SER A 43 -8.09 -0.90 53.88
CA SER A 43 -6.69 -1.19 53.57
C SER A 43 -6.36 -2.62 53.99
N PHE A 44 -5.64 -3.36 53.16
CA PHE A 44 -4.77 -4.44 53.66
C PHE A 44 -3.46 -4.47 52.87
N SER A 45 -2.37 -4.43 53.62
CA SER A 45 -1.02 -4.76 53.17
C SER A 45 -0.53 -5.88 54.08
N LEU A 46 0.21 -6.86 53.53
CA LEU A 46 1.29 -7.51 54.26
C LEU A 46 2.19 -8.33 53.32
N ILE A 47 3.46 -8.42 53.72
CA ILE A 47 4.53 -9.19 53.08
C ILE A 47 4.65 -10.53 53.81
N PRO A 48 5.17 -11.59 53.17
CA PRO A 48 6.28 -12.30 53.80
C PRO A 48 7.49 -12.48 52.87
N ALA A 49 8.67 -12.62 53.46
CA ALA A 49 9.97 -12.70 52.77
C ALA A 49 10.90 -13.74 53.44
N THR A 50 12.11 -13.91 52.90
CA THR A 50 13.15 -14.91 53.26
C THR A 50 12.82 -16.34 52.80
N SER A 51 13.76 -17.24 52.51
CA SER A 51 15.23 -17.33 52.69
C SER A 51 15.86 -17.95 51.41
N SER A 52 17.07 -17.69 50.90
CA SER A 52 18.42 -17.31 51.37
C SER A 52 19.41 -18.49 51.59
N THR A 53 20.29 -18.72 50.61
CA THR A 53 21.60 -19.43 50.65
C THR A 53 22.31 -19.08 49.33
N THR A 54 23.46 -18.39 49.26
CA THR A 54 24.86 -18.77 49.58
C THR A 54 25.37 -20.03 48.85
N ALA A 55 26.59 -20.08 48.28
CA ALA A 55 27.54 -19.02 47.87
C ALA A 55 28.67 -19.65 47.01
N SER A 56 29.41 -18.85 46.23
CA SER A 56 30.90 -18.84 46.25
C SER A 56 31.49 -17.82 45.26
N SER A 57 32.70 -17.35 45.57
CA SER A 57 33.54 -16.51 44.70
C SER A 57 34.77 -17.30 44.28
N ARG A 58 35.29 -17.04 43.07
CA ARG A 58 36.71 -17.23 42.73
C ARG A 58 37.16 -16.29 41.61
N THR A 59 37.88 -15.25 41.99
CA THR A 59 38.84 -14.56 41.12
C THR A 59 40.01 -15.48 40.78
N ILE A 60 40.66 -15.25 39.62
CA ILE A 60 42.12 -15.35 39.43
C ILE A 60 42.49 -14.76 38.05
N ASN A 61 43.50 -13.89 38.05
CA ASN A 61 44.25 -13.48 36.85
C ASN A 61 45.53 -14.34 36.76
N PRO A 62 46.04 -14.61 35.56
CA PRO A 62 47.49 -14.46 35.38
C PRO A 62 47.88 -13.67 34.12
N ILE A 63 49.17 -13.37 34.01
CA ILE A 63 49.76 -12.34 33.13
C ILE A 63 50.85 -12.99 32.25
N LEU A 64 51.18 -12.36 31.11
CA LEU A 64 52.42 -12.53 30.31
C LEU A 64 52.62 -13.84 29.51
N ARG A 65 52.53 -13.78 28.17
CA ARG A 65 53.70 -13.66 27.25
C ARG A 65 53.33 -13.62 25.76
N SER A 66 54.19 -13.01 24.96
CA SER A 66 54.22 -13.05 23.48
C SER A 66 55.17 -14.14 22.97
N PRO A 67 55.19 -14.39 21.65
CA PRO A 67 56.39 -13.99 20.89
C PRO A 67 56.10 -13.31 19.52
N PHE A 68 57.18 -12.90 18.84
CA PHE A 68 57.20 -12.17 17.56
C PHE A 68 57.24 -13.09 16.32
N LEU A 69 56.72 -12.57 15.18
CA LEU A 69 57.22 -12.66 13.77
C LEU A 69 56.13 -12.01 12.87
N ARG A 70 56.28 -10.90 12.13
CA ARG A 70 57.17 -10.56 10.97
C ARG A 70 57.16 -11.67 9.90
N SER A 71 56.91 -11.43 8.61
CA SER A 71 56.74 -10.21 7.77
C SER A 71 56.38 -10.65 6.31
N PRO A 72 56.36 -9.82 5.23
CA PRO A 72 56.06 -8.38 5.04
C PRO A 72 54.94 -8.12 3.99
N LEU A 73 54.55 -6.85 3.76
CA LEU A 73 53.90 -6.42 2.50
C LEU A 73 54.95 -5.96 1.47
N PRO A 74 54.71 -6.07 0.16
CA PRO A 74 55.43 -5.32 -0.86
C PRO A 74 54.82 -3.92 -1.05
N THR A 75 55.64 -2.87 -0.98
CA THR A 75 55.29 -1.51 -1.37
C THR A 75 55.71 -1.21 -2.80
N LEU A 76 54.83 -0.58 -3.57
CA LEU A 76 55.19 0.21 -4.74
C LEU A 76 54.38 1.52 -4.71
N GLY A 77 55.07 2.65 -4.83
CA GLY A 77 54.47 3.95 -5.01
C GLY A 77 55.14 4.66 -6.18
N PHE A 78 54.45 5.63 -6.78
CA PHE A 78 55.02 6.51 -7.80
C PHE A 78 54.62 7.97 -7.56
N THR A 79 55.51 8.86 -7.98
CA THR A 79 55.43 10.31 -7.79
C THR A 79 54.84 11.02 -9.02
N ALA A 80 54.32 12.23 -8.82
CA ALA A 80 53.85 13.09 -9.92
C ALA A 80 54.99 13.84 -10.63
N ALA A 81 54.86 14.07 -11.95
CA ALA A 81 55.38 15.24 -12.68
C ALA A 81 54.97 15.24 -14.18
N ASP A 82 54.15 16.22 -14.57
CA ASP A 82 54.25 17.10 -15.75
C ASP A 82 54.74 16.65 -17.16
N ASN A 83 53.80 16.81 -18.11
CA ASN A 83 53.87 17.62 -19.35
C ASN A 83 54.67 17.24 -20.63
N LEU A 84 53.99 17.52 -21.76
CA LEU A 84 54.48 17.98 -23.09
C LEU A 84 55.34 17.07 -23.99
N LEU A 85 54.77 16.59 -25.12
CA LEU A 85 54.93 17.25 -26.45
C LEU A 85 54.08 16.65 -27.60
N HIS A 86 54.02 17.37 -28.73
CA HIS A 86 53.35 16.99 -29.99
C HIS A 86 54.10 15.92 -30.80
N VAL A 87 53.37 15.18 -31.65
CA VAL A 87 53.50 15.17 -33.13
C VAL A 87 52.12 14.81 -33.73
N ALA A 88 51.82 15.25 -34.95
CA ALA A 88 50.50 15.11 -35.59
C ALA A 88 50.46 14.08 -36.74
N SER A 89 49.26 13.59 -37.06
CA SER A 89 48.90 13.13 -38.40
C SER A 89 47.44 13.49 -38.71
N SER A 90 47.10 13.71 -39.98
CA SER A 90 45.85 14.34 -40.40
C SER A 90 45.02 13.41 -41.29
N SER A 91 43.70 13.42 -41.09
CA SER A 91 42.73 12.98 -42.10
C SER A 91 41.41 13.73 -41.96
N LYS A 92 40.82 14.09 -43.11
CA LYS A 92 39.66 14.99 -43.21
C LYS A 92 38.35 14.24 -42.94
N VAL A 93 37.48 14.81 -42.11
CA VAL A 93 36.06 14.45 -42.05
C VAL A 93 35.22 15.70 -42.36
N ARG A 94 34.01 15.47 -42.89
CA ARG A 94 33.20 16.42 -43.65
C ARG A 94 32.37 17.31 -42.72
N LEU A 95 32.35 18.62 -42.98
CA LEU A 95 31.53 19.58 -42.24
C LEU A 95 30.03 19.28 -42.40
N VAL A 96 29.37 18.91 -41.31
CA VAL A 96 27.90 18.86 -41.20
C VAL A 96 27.47 19.99 -40.26
N LYS A 97 26.48 20.79 -40.65
CA LYS A 97 25.94 21.86 -39.80
C LYS A 97 25.09 21.22 -38.69
N THR A 98 25.61 21.16 -37.48
CA THR A 98 24.80 20.90 -36.28
C THR A 98 23.84 22.06 -36.07
N SER A 99 22.54 21.77 -36.05
CA SER A 99 21.52 22.71 -35.57
C SER A 99 21.78 23.05 -34.09
N VAL A 100 21.53 24.30 -33.70
CA VAL A 100 21.61 24.72 -32.29
C VAL A 100 20.60 23.91 -31.50
N ALA A 101 21.08 23.03 -30.61
CA ALA A 101 20.21 22.33 -29.67
C ALA A 101 19.59 23.36 -28.72
N LYS A 102 18.27 23.31 -28.59
CA LYS A 102 17.57 24.02 -27.50
C LYS A 102 18.12 23.47 -26.17
N PRO A 103 18.38 24.30 -25.15
CA PRO A 103 18.73 23.77 -23.84
C PRO A 103 17.57 22.89 -23.36
N MET A 104 17.84 21.61 -23.15
CA MET A 104 16.94 20.73 -22.41
C MET A 104 16.85 21.29 -20.99
N ALA A 105 15.64 21.55 -20.51
CA ALA A 105 15.43 21.84 -19.10
C ALA A 105 15.95 20.63 -18.29
N PRO A 106 16.63 20.84 -17.15
CA PRO A 106 17.01 19.74 -16.29
C PRO A 106 15.74 19.00 -15.85
N ILE A 107 15.72 17.69 -16.05
CA ILE A 107 14.70 16.83 -15.43
C ILE A 107 15.07 16.77 -13.95
N VAL A 108 14.45 17.66 -13.16
CA VAL A 108 14.59 17.64 -11.71
C VAL A 108 13.96 16.35 -11.20
N SER A 109 14.78 15.47 -10.62
CA SER A 109 14.29 14.37 -9.81
C SER A 109 13.58 14.96 -8.59
N MET A 110 12.27 14.74 -8.47
CA MET A 110 11.41 15.25 -7.40
C MET A 110 11.64 14.49 -6.08
N ALA A 111 12.90 14.43 -5.64
CA ALA A 111 13.28 13.88 -4.36
C ALA A 111 12.73 14.81 -3.27
N LYS A 112 11.63 14.40 -2.62
CA LYS A 112 11.10 15.13 -1.46
C LYS A 112 12.05 14.99 -0.27
N LYS A 113 12.22 16.07 0.49
CA LYS A 113 13.06 16.08 1.69
C LYS A 113 12.53 15.06 2.70
N SER A 114 13.42 14.25 3.25
CA SER A 114 13.15 13.22 4.24
C SER A 114 13.44 13.71 5.66
N VAL A 115 12.88 13.02 6.66
CA VAL A 115 13.28 13.10 8.07
C VAL A 115 14.78 12.77 8.25
N GLY A 116 15.37 11.97 7.36
CA GLY A 116 16.81 11.72 7.31
C GLY A 116 17.66 12.94 6.90
N ASP A 117 17.06 13.92 6.22
CA ASP A 117 17.70 15.19 5.83
C ASP A 117 17.54 16.29 6.91
N LEU A 118 16.98 15.95 8.07
CA LEU A 118 16.89 16.83 9.24
C LEU A 118 18.01 16.51 10.22
N THR A 119 18.79 17.52 10.58
CA THR A 119 19.88 17.38 11.54
C THR A 119 19.36 17.13 12.95
N PRO A 120 20.16 16.51 13.85
CA PRO A 120 19.79 16.36 15.25
C PRO A 120 19.48 17.69 15.95
N ALA A 121 20.05 18.80 15.46
CA ALA A 121 19.80 20.14 16.00
C ALA A 121 18.43 20.72 15.58
N GLU A 122 17.91 20.36 14.41
CA GLU A 122 16.55 20.72 13.97
C GLU A 122 15.46 19.92 14.69
N LEU A 123 15.78 18.72 15.18
CA LEU A 123 14.83 17.80 15.81
C LEU A 123 14.79 17.90 17.35
N LYS A 124 15.92 18.18 18.01
CA LYS A 124 16.06 18.06 19.46
C LYS A 124 15.16 19.02 20.23
N GLY A 125 14.22 18.46 21.00
CA GLY A 125 13.27 19.19 21.83
C GLY A 125 12.10 19.81 21.07
N LYS A 126 12.00 19.60 19.75
CA LYS A 126 10.86 20.05 18.94
C LYS A 126 9.65 19.13 19.07
N ASN A 127 8.47 19.72 18.99
CA ASN A 127 7.21 19.00 18.80
C ASN A 127 7.06 18.64 17.32
N VAL A 128 6.99 17.35 16.99
CA VAL A 128 6.94 16.86 15.61
C VAL A 128 5.59 16.22 15.35
N PHE A 129 4.77 16.85 14.49
CA PHE A 129 3.52 16.26 14.04
C PHE A 129 3.83 15.19 12.99
N VAL A 130 3.64 13.92 13.35
CA VAL A 130 3.83 12.79 12.45
C VAL A 130 2.47 12.29 11.99
N ARG A 131 2.23 12.31 10.68
CA ARG A 131 1.09 11.62 10.09
C ARG A 131 1.50 10.20 9.73
N ALA A 132 0.98 9.21 10.44
CA ALA A 132 1.18 7.79 10.16
C ALA A 132 -0.09 7.14 9.60
N ASP A 133 0.04 6.00 8.91
CA ASP A 133 -1.10 5.18 8.51
C ASP A 133 -1.25 3.97 9.46
N LEU A 134 -1.89 4.21 10.61
CA LEU A 134 -2.15 3.18 11.62
C LEU A 134 -3.55 2.55 11.48
N ASN A 135 -4.13 2.56 10.27
CA ASN A 135 -5.42 1.92 9.98
C ASN A 135 -5.26 0.38 9.86
N VAL A 136 -5.02 -0.26 11.00
CA VAL A 136 -4.88 -1.72 11.18
C VAL A 136 -6.23 -2.41 11.36
N PRO A 137 -6.36 -3.70 10.98
CA PRO A 137 -7.51 -4.51 11.35
C PRO A 137 -7.46 -4.97 12.82
N LEU A 138 -8.65 -5.08 13.39
CA LEU A 138 -8.98 -5.46 14.76
C LEU A 138 -10.05 -6.57 14.72
N ASP A 139 -10.12 -7.40 15.77
CA ASP A 139 -11.26 -8.32 16.01
C ASP A 139 -12.43 -7.61 16.73
N ASP A 140 -13.52 -8.33 16.99
CA ASP A 140 -14.67 -7.81 17.77
C ASP A 140 -14.33 -7.43 19.21
N ASN A 141 -13.21 -7.92 19.75
CA ASN A 141 -12.69 -7.59 21.08
C ASN A 141 -11.71 -6.40 21.05
N GLN A 142 -11.47 -5.81 19.87
CA GLN A 142 -10.48 -4.75 19.58
C GLN A 142 -9.00 -5.19 19.66
N ASN A 143 -8.71 -6.50 19.63
CA ASN A 143 -7.34 -7.00 19.46
C ASN A 143 -6.87 -6.77 18.02
N ILE A 144 -5.63 -6.30 17.83
CA ILE A 144 -5.04 -6.13 16.50
C ILE A 144 -4.81 -7.50 15.86
N THR A 145 -5.29 -7.69 14.63
CA THR A 145 -5.13 -8.94 13.85
C THR A 145 -4.00 -8.88 12.83
N ASP A 146 -3.64 -7.68 12.35
CA ASP A 146 -2.38 -7.39 11.65
C ASP A 146 -1.81 -6.05 12.13
N ASP A 147 -0.55 -6.05 12.58
CA ASP A 147 0.19 -4.87 13.01
C ASP A 147 1.26 -4.41 11.99
N THR A 148 1.25 -4.90 10.75
CA THR A 148 2.23 -4.54 9.70
C THR A 148 2.28 -3.04 9.45
N ARG A 149 1.12 -2.37 9.40
CA ARG A 149 1.03 -0.89 9.33
C ARG A 149 1.69 -0.18 10.52
N ILE A 150 1.56 -0.74 11.73
CA ILE A 150 2.21 -0.18 12.93
C ILE A 150 3.72 -0.38 12.82
N ARG A 151 4.19 -1.61 12.52
CA ARG A 151 5.61 -1.93 12.30
C ARG A 151 6.27 -0.99 11.30
N ALA A 152 5.59 -0.68 10.20
CA ALA A 152 6.11 0.15 9.11
C ALA A 152 6.42 1.60 9.54
N ALA A 153 5.71 2.16 10.52
CA ALA A 153 5.95 3.51 11.04
C ALA A 153 7.04 3.58 12.14
N ILE A 154 7.39 2.45 12.77
CA ILE A 154 8.36 2.39 13.89
C ILE A 154 9.74 3.00 13.55
N PRO A 155 10.34 2.82 12.36
CA PRO A 155 11.65 3.39 12.03
C PRO A 155 11.68 4.92 12.13
N THR A 156 10.68 5.60 11.56
CA THR A 156 10.51 7.06 11.61
C THR A 156 10.36 7.54 13.05
N ILE A 157 9.51 6.87 13.83
CA ILE A 157 9.26 7.21 15.23
C ILE A 157 10.54 7.06 16.07
N LYS A 158 11.25 5.93 15.93
CA LYS A 158 12.50 5.65 16.66
C LYS A 158 13.60 6.65 16.31
N TYR A 159 13.73 7.04 15.05
CA TYR A 159 14.69 8.07 14.64
C TYR A 159 14.38 9.43 15.29
N LEU A 160 13.12 9.88 15.27
CA LEU A 160 12.71 11.15 15.88
C LEU A 160 12.99 11.18 17.40
N ILE A 161 12.58 10.15 18.16
CA ILE A 161 12.84 10.10 19.60
C ILE A 161 14.33 9.95 19.93
N SER A 162 15.11 9.24 19.10
CA SER A 162 16.56 9.11 19.31
C SER A 162 17.33 10.43 19.13
N ASN A 163 16.81 11.31 18.27
CA ASN A 163 17.29 12.70 18.13
C ASN A 163 16.72 13.65 19.21
N GLY A 164 15.90 13.14 20.12
CA GLY A 164 15.32 13.89 21.24
C GLY A 164 14.13 14.77 20.87
N ALA A 165 13.45 14.51 19.75
CA ALA A 165 12.16 15.13 19.42
C ALA A 165 11.05 14.65 20.36
N LYS A 166 9.93 15.37 20.38
CA LYS A 166 8.67 14.99 21.02
C LYS A 166 7.69 14.62 19.91
N VAL A 167 7.35 13.35 19.79
CA VAL A 167 6.56 12.84 18.66
C VAL A 167 5.08 12.95 18.96
N ILE A 168 4.33 13.62 18.09
CA ILE A 168 2.87 13.73 18.13
C ILE A 168 2.33 12.91 16.95
N LEU A 169 1.96 11.65 17.21
CA LEU A 169 1.37 10.75 16.23
C LEU A 169 -0.08 11.15 15.95
N SER A 170 -0.41 11.27 14.68
CA SER A 170 -1.76 11.36 14.17
C SER A 170 -2.04 10.22 13.20
N SER A 171 -3.25 9.65 13.29
CA SER A 171 -3.73 8.64 12.36
C SER A 171 -5.25 8.72 12.24
N HIS A 172 -5.77 7.98 11.26
CA HIS A 172 -7.16 7.59 11.18
C HIS A 172 -7.32 6.11 11.52
N LEU A 173 -8.54 5.72 11.89
CA LEU A 173 -9.03 4.35 11.90
C LEU A 173 -10.42 4.32 11.25
N SER A 174 -10.78 3.26 10.53
CA SER A 174 -11.98 3.22 9.70
C SER A 174 -12.60 1.82 9.60
N GLU A 175 -13.85 1.76 9.13
CA GLU A 175 -14.74 0.58 9.13
C GLU A 175 -14.16 -0.72 8.52
N TYR A 176 -13.21 -0.62 7.59
CA TYR A 176 -12.46 -1.78 7.06
C TYR A 176 -11.59 -2.49 8.10
N ALA A 177 -11.39 -1.87 9.26
CA ALA A 177 -10.62 -2.42 10.37
C ALA A 177 -11.32 -3.56 11.11
N ILE A 178 -12.55 -4.00 10.78
CA ILE A 178 -13.23 -5.04 11.56
C ILE A 178 -13.88 -6.08 10.65
N TRP A 179 -13.35 -7.30 10.69
CA TRP A 179 -13.79 -8.41 9.85
C TRP A 179 -15.01 -9.13 10.44
N HIS A 180 -15.94 -9.53 9.56
CA HIS A 180 -17.17 -10.29 9.84
C HIS A 180 -18.25 -9.62 10.72
N SER A 181 -19.09 -8.78 10.12
CA SER A 181 -20.54 -9.04 10.19
C SER A 181 -21.32 -8.46 9.00
N GLN A 182 -22.23 -9.27 8.49
CA GLN A 182 -23.05 -9.08 7.31
C GLN A 182 -24.04 -7.89 7.43
N LEU A 183 -24.15 -7.07 6.38
CA LEU A 183 -25.04 -5.90 6.24
C LEU A 183 -24.85 -4.74 7.25
N SER A 184 -24.25 -3.63 6.80
CA SER A 184 -25.03 -2.41 6.51
C SER A 184 -24.20 -1.34 5.77
N SER A 185 -24.81 -0.63 4.82
CA SER A 185 -24.17 0.43 4.03
C SER A 185 -24.38 1.82 4.64
N CYS A 186 -23.92 2.04 5.87
CA CYS A 186 -24.13 3.30 6.61
C CYS A 186 -22.95 3.68 7.51
N ARG A 187 -21.96 4.42 6.98
CA ARG A 187 -20.88 5.02 7.80
C ARG A 187 -21.47 5.85 8.97
N PRO A 188 -21.22 5.51 10.24
CA PRO A 188 -21.68 6.32 11.38
C PRO A 188 -21.01 7.70 11.38
N LYS A 189 -21.76 8.75 11.73
CA LYS A 189 -21.28 10.14 11.72
C LYS A 189 -21.09 10.66 13.15
N GLY A 190 -19.88 10.55 13.67
CA GLY A 190 -19.47 11.11 14.97
C GLY A 190 -18.43 10.26 15.69
N VAL A 191 -17.98 10.75 16.86
CA VAL A 191 -17.10 10.01 17.78
C VAL A 191 -17.73 8.65 18.08
N THR A 192 -17.06 7.59 17.63
CA THR A 192 -17.55 6.21 17.73
C THR A 192 -16.49 5.41 18.46
N PRO A 193 -16.74 4.90 19.69
CA PRO A 193 -15.72 4.20 20.48
C PRO A 193 -15.04 3.04 19.76
N LYS A 194 -15.78 2.35 18.86
CA LYS A 194 -15.30 1.27 17.97
C LYS A 194 -14.14 1.68 17.05
N TYR A 195 -13.90 2.99 16.86
CA TYR A 195 -12.87 3.55 15.99
C TYR A 195 -11.90 4.48 16.75
N SER A 196 -11.80 4.37 18.07
CA SER A 196 -10.72 5.02 18.84
C SER A 196 -9.37 4.38 18.53
N LEU A 197 -8.29 5.15 18.60
CA LEU A 197 -6.91 4.66 18.48
C LEU A 197 -6.38 4.04 19.80
N ALA A 198 -7.18 3.99 20.87
CA ALA A 198 -6.80 3.40 22.16
C ALA A 198 -6.24 1.96 22.09
N PRO A 199 -6.78 1.01 21.29
CA PRO A 199 -6.28 -0.36 21.24
C PRO A 199 -4.86 -0.50 20.68
N LEU A 200 -4.35 0.54 20.00
CA LEU A 200 -3.02 0.55 19.41
C LEU A 200 -1.92 0.91 20.41
N VAL A 201 -2.28 1.57 21.52
CA VAL A 201 -1.33 2.09 22.52
C VAL A 201 -0.40 1.00 23.09
N PRO A 202 -0.87 -0.21 23.48
CA PRO A 202 0.01 -1.25 24.00
C PRO A 202 1.02 -1.74 22.94
N ARG A 203 0.57 -1.98 21.70
CA ARG A 203 1.42 -2.51 20.62
C ARG A 203 2.42 -1.47 20.10
N LEU A 204 2.02 -0.20 20.02
CA LEU A 204 2.95 0.90 19.77
C LEU A 204 4.01 0.98 20.89
N SER A 205 3.60 0.93 22.15
CA SER A 205 4.52 1.02 23.29
C SER A 205 5.55 -0.12 23.31
N GLU A 206 5.09 -1.35 23.07
CA GLU A 206 5.93 -2.54 22.94
C GLU A 206 6.95 -2.39 21.80
N LEU A 207 6.50 -2.03 20.60
CA LEU A 207 7.37 -1.94 19.42
C LEU A 207 8.33 -0.75 19.46
N ILE A 208 7.94 0.37 20.08
CA ILE A 208 8.81 1.54 20.27
C ILE A 208 9.80 1.30 21.43
N GLY A 209 9.37 0.64 22.50
CA GLY A 209 10.17 0.39 23.71
C GLY A 209 10.01 1.46 24.80
N ILE A 210 8.99 2.32 24.70
CA ILE A 210 8.62 3.34 25.70
C ILE A 210 7.10 3.36 25.85
N GLU A 211 6.57 3.87 26.97
CA GLU A 211 5.14 4.11 27.12
C GLU A 211 4.66 5.21 26.17
N VAL A 212 3.66 4.90 25.35
CA VAL A 212 2.97 5.86 24.48
C VAL A 212 1.81 6.48 25.24
N VAL A 213 1.85 7.80 25.44
CA VAL A 213 0.73 8.55 26.00
C VAL A 213 -0.37 8.67 24.95
N LYS A 214 -1.64 8.65 25.33
CA LYS A 214 -2.78 8.95 24.43
C LYS A 214 -3.50 10.23 24.87
N ALA A 215 -3.94 11.02 23.90
CA ALA A 215 -4.94 12.07 24.09
C ALA A 215 -6.35 11.55 23.78
N ASP A 216 -7.37 12.07 24.46
CA ASP A 216 -8.78 11.74 24.18
C ASP A 216 -9.40 12.54 23.03
N ASP A 217 -8.62 13.47 22.46
CA ASP A 217 -8.96 14.27 21.29
C ASP A 217 -7.70 14.40 20.39
N CYS A 218 -7.84 15.00 19.21
CA CYS A 218 -6.74 15.42 18.34
C CYS A 218 -6.50 16.94 18.35
N VAL A 219 -7.41 17.75 18.91
CA VAL A 219 -7.27 19.21 19.00
C VAL A 219 -7.76 19.78 20.35
N GLY A 220 -7.35 21.01 20.66
CA GLY A 220 -7.90 21.80 21.77
C GLY A 220 -7.10 21.76 23.09
N PRO A 221 -7.63 22.40 24.15
CA PRO A 221 -6.81 22.84 25.29
C PRO A 221 -6.23 21.72 26.15
N GLU A 222 -6.87 20.54 26.19
CA GLU A 222 -6.28 19.39 26.90
C GLU A 222 -5.15 18.74 26.10
N VAL A 223 -5.23 18.74 24.76
CA VAL A 223 -4.14 18.30 23.87
C VAL A 223 -2.96 19.27 23.95
N GLU A 224 -3.24 20.59 23.95
CA GLU A 224 -2.21 21.64 24.12
C GLU A 224 -1.46 21.48 25.44
N LYS A 225 -2.17 21.28 26.57
CA LYS A 225 -1.54 21.00 27.88
C LYS A 225 -0.72 19.72 27.88
N LEU A 226 -1.24 18.65 27.28
CA LEU A 226 -0.59 17.35 27.26
C LEU A 226 0.70 17.40 26.42
N VAL A 227 0.66 18.06 25.26
CA VAL A 227 1.84 18.33 24.43
C VAL A 227 2.88 19.20 25.17
N ALA A 228 2.43 20.23 25.88
CA ALA A 228 3.32 21.09 26.67
C ALA A 228 4.03 20.32 27.81
N SER A 229 3.42 19.26 28.36
CA SER A 229 4.01 18.43 29.42
C SER A 229 4.94 17.31 28.92
N LEU A 230 4.95 17.01 27.61
CA LEU A 230 5.78 15.93 27.05
C LEU A 230 7.28 16.13 27.31
N PRO A 231 8.01 15.14 27.85
CA PRO A 231 9.46 15.17 27.91
C PRO A 231 10.10 14.84 26.55
N ASN A 232 11.35 15.27 26.32
CA ASN A 232 12.06 14.96 25.08
C ASN A 232 12.23 13.45 24.91
N GLY A 233 11.93 12.92 23.71
CA GLY A 233 11.95 11.49 23.42
C GLY A 233 10.65 10.74 23.71
N SER A 234 9.59 11.40 24.20
CA SER A 234 8.27 10.76 24.37
C SER A 234 7.46 10.72 23.07
N VAL A 235 6.45 9.84 23.05
CA VAL A 235 5.45 9.73 21.98
C VAL A 235 4.06 9.97 22.56
N LEU A 236 3.30 10.87 21.94
CA LEU A 236 1.87 11.09 22.16
C LEU A 236 1.09 10.59 20.95
N LEU A 237 0.03 9.81 21.17
CA LEU A 237 -0.96 9.43 20.18
C LEU A 237 -2.20 10.31 20.32
N LEU A 238 -2.48 11.11 19.29
CA LEU A 238 -3.75 11.84 19.16
C LEU A 238 -4.89 10.87 18.87
N GLU A 239 -6.13 11.26 19.19
CA GLU A 239 -7.31 10.48 18.81
C GLU A 239 -7.59 10.54 17.29
N ASN A 240 -8.39 9.60 16.78
CA ASN A 240 -8.73 9.44 15.37
C ASN A 240 -9.20 10.74 14.69
N VAL A 241 -8.37 11.28 13.79
CA VAL A 241 -8.62 12.59 13.12
C VAL A 241 -9.94 12.63 12.33
N ARG A 242 -10.48 11.47 11.91
CA ARG A 242 -11.77 11.38 11.19
C ARG A 242 -13.00 11.43 12.10
N PHE A 243 -12.85 11.58 13.42
CA PHE A 243 -13.95 12.03 14.28
C PHE A 243 -14.38 13.47 13.93
N TYR A 244 -13.49 14.26 13.33
CA TYR A 244 -13.82 15.55 12.72
C TYR A 244 -14.18 15.38 11.24
N LYS A 245 -15.36 15.87 10.86
CA LYS A 245 -15.83 15.93 9.45
C LYS A 245 -15.04 16.95 8.62
N GLU A 246 -14.21 17.74 9.28
CA GLU A 246 -13.29 18.76 8.76
C GLU A 246 -12.02 18.14 8.14
N GLU A 247 -11.58 16.97 8.63
CA GLU A 247 -10.42 16.21 8.12
C GLU A 247 -10.58 15.86 6.63
N GLU A 248 -11.65 15.12 6.27
CA GLU A 248 -11.91 14.70 4.88
C GLU A 248 -12.29 15.86 3.95
N LYS A 249 -12.45 17.07 4.49
CA LYS A 249 -12.72 18.31 3.73
C LYS A 249 -11.51 19.20 3.55
N ASN A 250 -10.40 18.90 4.23
CA ASN A 250 -9.23 19.78 4.28
C ASN A 250 -9.55 21.20 4.79
N ASP A 251 -10.34 21.29 5.86
CA ASP A 251 -10.72 22.59 6.44
C ASP A 251 -9.49 23.33 7.01
N PRO A 252 -9.19 24.57 6.55
CA PRO A 252 -8.00 25.28 6.99
C PRO A 252 -7.96 25.59 8.49
N ALA A 253 -9.11 25.87 9.12
CA ALA A 253 -9.20 26.19 10.54
C ALA A 253 -9.17 24.94 11.43
N PHE A 254 -9.33 23.74 10.87
CA PHE A 254 -9.00 22.49 11.53
C PHE A 254 -7.53 22.11 11.34
N ALA A 255 -6.98 22.30 10.13
CA ALA A 255 -5.55 22.12 9.87
C ALA A 255 -4.66 23.03 10.74
N GLU A 256 -5.06 24.29 10.95
CA GLU A 256 -4.38 25.23 11.86
C GLU A 256 -4.35 24.72 13.32
N LYS A 257 -5.43 24.07 13.79
CA LYS A 257 -5.53 23.49 15.15
C LYS A 257 -4.75 22.19 15.32
N LEU A 258 -4.56 21.43 14.25
CA LEU A 258 -3.65 20.29 14.24
C LEU A 258 -2.18 20.76 14.25
N ALA A 259 -1.91 21.88 13.57
CA ALA A 259 -0.57 22.47 13.50
C ALA A 259 -0.15 23.21 14.78
N SER A 260 -1.07 23.85 15.51
CA SER A 260 -0.75 24.73 16.65
C SER A 260 0.04 24.09 17.79
N VAL A 261 0.05 22.76 17.88
CA VAL A 261 0.80 21.98 18.88
C VAL A 261 2.21 21.58 18.44
N ALA A 262 2.61 21.85 17.19
CA ALA A 262 3.86 21.35 16.61
C ALA A 262 4.78 22.44 16.03
N ASP A 263 6.07 22.12 15.92
CA ASP A 263 7.08 22.95 15.25
C ASP A 263 7.25 22.58 13.77
N LEU A 264 7.14 21.28 13.44
CA LEU A 264 7.41 20.75 12.10
C LEU A 264 6.57 19.49 11.80
N TYR A 265 6.47 19.15 10.52
CA TYR A 265 5.62 18.08 10.00
C TYR A 265 6.41 16.95 9.34
N VAL A 266 6.01 15.71 9.60
CA VAL A 266 6.51 14.50 8.94
C VAL A 266 5.32 13.70 8.40
N ASN A 267 5.22 13.52 7.09
CA ASN A 267 4.25 12.62 6.48
C ASN A 267 4.88 11.24 6.27
N ASP A 268 4.41 10.24 7.01
CA ASP A 268 4.80 8.83 6.86
C ASP A 268 3.60 7.94 6.47
N ALA A 269 2.50 8.57 6.02
CA ALA A 269 1.22 7.91 5.75
C ALA A 269 0.93 7.82 4.25
N PHE A 270 1.82 7.19 3.48
CA PHE A 270 1.74 7.10 2.02
C PHE A 270 0.35 6.65 1.51
N GLY A 271 -0.26 5.63 2.12
CA GLY A 271 -1.61 5.16 1.79
C GLY A 271 -2.76 6.16 1.97
N THR A 272 -2.49 7.33 2.58
CA THR A 272 -3.42 8.47 2.66
C THR A 272 -2.97 9.69 1.86
N ALA A 273 -1.75 9.70 1.33
CA ALA A 273 -1.16 10.86 0.65
C ALA A 273 -1.82 11.19 -0.70
N HIS A 274 -2.57 10.26 -1.30
CA HIS A 274 -3.42 10.55 -2.46
C HIS A 274 -4.61 11.47 -2.16
N ARG A 275 -4.85 11.80 -0.89
CA ARG A 275 -5.96 12.66 -0.46
C ARG A 275 -5.44 13.96 0.11
N ALA A 276 -5.98 15.07 -0.37
CA ALA A 276 -5.88 16.36 0.31
C ALA A 276 -6.85 16.35 1.49
N HIS A 277 -6.37 15.98 2.67
CA HIS A 277 -7.06 16.09 3.96
C HIS A 277 -6.31 17.09 4.85
N ALA A 278 -6.95 17.55 5.92
CA ALA A 278 -6.34 18.49 6.86
C ALA A 278 -5.04 17.94 7.47
N SER A 279 -5.05 16.67 7.90
CA SER A 279 -3.88 16.02 8.52
C SER A 279 -2.83 15.47 7.53
N THR A 280 -3.06 15.51 6.21
CA THR A 280 -2.14 14.99 5.19
C THR A 280 -1.53 16.08 4.30
N GLU A 281 -2.29 17.12 3.99
CA GLU A 281 -1.90 18.26 3.14
C GLU A 281 -2.08 19.58 3.89
N GLY A 282 -3.21 19.77 4.59
CA GLY A 282 -3.59 21.07 5.17
C GLY A 282 -2.57 21.62 6.17
N VAL A 283 -2.05 20.77 7.06
CA VAL A 283 -1.04 21.13 8.07
C VAL A 283 0.25 21.69 7.48
N THR A 284 0.63 21.35 6.25
CA THR A 284 1.85 21.85 5.58
C THR A 284 1.83 23.35 5.27
N LYS A 285 0.65 23.97 5.34
CA LYS A 285 0.45 25.42 5.18
C LYS A 285 0.83 26.21 6.44
N PHE A 286 0.98 25.50 7.56
CA PHE A 286 1.26 26.07 8.88
C PHE A 286 2.60 25.54 9.46
N LEU A 287 2.97 24.29 9.15
CA LEU A 287 4.21 23.65 9.63
C LEU A 287 5.31 23.63 8.56
N ARG A 288 6.50 24.12 8.91
CA ARG A 288 7.73 23.97 8.11
C ARG A 288 8.94 23.70 9.03
N PRO A 289 9.84 22.75 8.68
CA PRO A 289 9.80 21.93 7.48
C PRO A 289 8.66 20.91 7.46
N SER A 290 8.29 20.47 6.26
CA SER A 290 7.26 19.46 5.96
C SER A 290 7.92 18.35 5.15
N VAL A 291 8.31 17.25 5.80
CA VAL A 291 9.17 16.20 5.20
C VAL A 291 8.49 14.84 5.08
N ALA A 292 9.05 13.95 4.28
CA ALA A 292 8.70 12.53 4.26
C ALA A 292 9.25 11.80 5.50
N GLY A 293 8.50 10.85 6.06
CA GLY A 293 9.06 9.81 6.92
C GLY A 293 9.70 8.69 6.08
N PHE A 294 10.32 7.70 6.74
CA PHE A 294 11.05 6.64 6.02
C PHE A 294 10.15 5.65 5.27
N LEU A 295 8.90 5.43 5.70
CA LEU A 295 7.96 4.61 4.95
C LEU A 295 7.53 5.36 3.68
N LEU A 296 7.15 6.64 3.80
CA LEU A 296 6.75 7.43 2.63
C LEU A 296 7.92 7.66 1.66
N GLN A 297 9.13 7.88 2.17
CA GLN A 297 10.34 7.93 1.34
C GLN A 297 10.55 6.60 0.59
N LYS A 298 10.52 5.45 1.29
CA LYS A 298 10.71 4.12 0.65
C LYS A 298 9.66 3.86 -0.44
N GLU A 299 8.40 4.20 -0.18
CA GLU A 299 7.31 4.05 -1.15
C GLU A 299 7.59 4.87 -2.43
N LEU A 300 8.08 6.12 -2.30
CA LEU A 300 8.48 6.94 -3.47
C LEU A 300 9.73 6.40 -4.18
N ASP A 301 10.78 6.06 -3.43
CA ASP A 301 12.06 5.55 -3.97
C ASP A 301 11.85 4.29 -4.81
N TYR A 302 10.93 3.41 -4.41
CA TYR A 302 10.55 2.24 -5.19
C TYR A 302 9.53 2.55 -6.29
N LEU A 303 8.40 3.20 -5.98
CA LEU A 303 7.29 3.32 -6.94
C LEU A 303 7.52 4.37 -8.04
N ASP A 304 8.15 5.52 -7.75
CA ASP A 304 8.57 6.43 -8.80
C ASP A 304 9.92 5.99 -9.38
N GLY A 305 10.92 5.71 -8.52
CA GLY A 305 12.27 5.36 -8.97
C GLY A 305 12.32 4.19 -9.96
N ALA A 306 11.64 3.08 -9.67
CA ALA A 306 11.63 1.91 -10.55
C ALA A 306 10.71 2.04 -11.77
N VAL A 307 9.84 3.06 -11.83
CA VAL A 307 8.85 3.23 -12.91
C VAL A 307 9.25 4.38 -13.85
N SER A 308 9.92 5.40 -13.33
CA SER A 308 10.48 6.52 -14.07
C SER A 308 11.91 6.25 -14.56
N ASN A 309 12.67 5.34 -13.92
CA ASN A 309 13.94 4.81 -14.45
C ASN A 309 14.16 3.29 -14.19
N PRO A 310 13.31 2.40 -14.75
CA PRO A 310 13.39 0.95 -14.57
C PRO A 310 14.71 0.32 -15.05
N LYS A 311 15.14 -0.77 -14.40
CA LYS A 311 16.13 -1.68 -14.95
C LYS A 311 15.43 -2.57 -15.99
N ARG A 312 15.88 -2.52 -17.25
CA ARG A 312 15.27 -3.30 -18.35
C ARG A 312 15.87 -4.71 -18.50
N PRO A 313 15.09 -5.73 -18.92
CA PRO A 313 13.67 -5.67 -19.27
C PRO A 313 12.77 -5.42 -18.05
N PHE A 314 11.80 -4.53 -18.20
CA PHE A 314 10.81 -4.18 -17.18
C PHE A 314 9.48 -4.84 -17.53
N ALA A 315 9.01 -5.74 -16.68
CA ALA A 315 7.68 -6.34 -16.79
C ALA A 315 6.69 -5.67 -15.83
N ALA A 316 5.48 -5.48 -16.32
CA ALA A 316 4.30 -5.14 -15.52
C ALA A 316 3.32 -6.31 -15.53
N ILE A 317 2.78 -6.66 -14.36
CA ILE A 317 1.72 -7.65 -14.19
C ILE A 317 0.50 -6.92 -13.64
N VAL A 318 -0.62 -6.91 -14.36
CA VAL A 318 -1.84 -6.20 -13.96
C VAL A 318 -3.03 -7.15 -13.99
N GLY A 319 -3.72 -7.27 -12.86
CA GLY A 319 -4.84 -8.18 -12.69
C GLY A 319 -6.02 -7.60 -11.90
N GLY A 320 -6.86 -8.49 -11.39
CA GLY A 320 -8.14 -8.16 -10.75
C GLY A 320 -9.33 -8.20 -11.72
N SER A 321 -10.49 -7.76 -11.24
CA SER A 321 -11.78 -8.10 -11.86
C SER A 321 -12.29 -7.13 -12.95
N LYS A 322 -11.78 -5.90 -13.05
CA LYS A 322 -12.33 -4.87 -13.94
C LYS A 322 -11.25 -4.09 -14.69
N VAL A 323 -11.49 -3.83 -15.97
CA VAL A 323 -10.65 -2.93 -16.79
C VAL A 323 -10.79 -1.50 -16.28
N SER A 324 -12.02 -1.10 -15.92
CA SER A 324 -12.37 0.26 -15.49
C SER A 324 -11.57 0.76 -14.29
N SER A 325 -11.12 -0.13 -13.38
CA SER A 325 -10.30 0.23 -12.22
C SER A 325 -8.79 0.21 -12.47
N LYS A 326 -8.35 -0.12 -13.70
CA LYS A 326 -6.93 -0.28 -14.09
C LYS A 326 -6.53 0.53 -15.32
N ILE A 327 -7.44 1.32 -15.92
CA ILE A 327 -7.21 2.05 -17.17
C ILE A 327 -5.94 2.90 -17.11
N GLY A 328 -5.85 3.82 -16.16
CA GLY A 328 -4.71 4.74 -16.04
C GLY A 328 -3.39 4.00 -15.76
N VAL A 329 -3.45 2.91 -15.00
CA VAL A 329 -2.30 2.08 -14.64
C VAL A 329 -1.73 1.43 -15.91
N ILE A 330 -2.59 0.82 -16.72
CA ILE A 330 -2.20 0.24 -18.01
C ILE A 330 -1.72 1.33 -18.98
N GLU A 331 -2.43 2.46 -19.09
CA GLU A 331 -2.02 3.57 -19.98
C GLU A 331 -0.70 4.25 -19.59
N SER A 332 -0.31 4.17 -18.32
CA SER A 332 0.98 4.64 -17.82
C SER A 332 2.07 3.59 -18.05
N LEU A 333 1.82 2.34 -17.65
CA LEU A 333 2.79 1.25 -17.78
C LEU A 333 3.08 0.90 -19.25
N LEU A 334 2.11 0.98 -20.16
CA LEU A 334 2.34 0.83 -21.61
C LEU A 334 3.36 1.83 -22.20
N LYS A 335 3.63 2.95 -21.53
CA LYS A 335 4.65 3.93 -21.96
C LYS A 335 6.03 3.67 -21.33
N LYS A 336 6.14 2.67 -20.45
CA LYS A 336 7.25 2.50 -19.51
C LYS A 336 7.81 1.07 -19.49
N CYS A 337 6.98 0.03 -19.43
CA CYS A 337 7.39 -1.37 -19.46
C CYS A 337 7.80 -1.87 -20.85
N ASP A 338 8.56 -2.95 -20.90
CA ASP A 338 8.88 -3.70 -22.13
C ASP A 338 7.88 -4.86 -22.34
N ILE A 339 7.37 -5.42 -21.23
CA ILE A 339 6.42 -6.54 -21.19
C ILE A 339 5.23 -6.15 -20.29
N LEU A 340 4.00 -6.44 -20.73
CA LEU A 340 2.78 -6.27 -19.94
C LEU A 340 1.97 -7.57 -19.93
N LEU A 341 1.86 -8.19 -18.76
CA LEU A 341 1.05 -9.39 -18.52
C LEU A 341 -0.30 -8.95 -17.93
N LEU A 342 -1.42 -9.36 -18.53
CA LEU A 342 -2.75 -9.11 -17.98
C LEU A 342 -3.40 -10.41 -17.46
N GLY A 343 -4.02 -10.36 -16.28
CA GLY A 343 -4.73 -11.49 -15.67
C GLY A 343 -6.02 -11.08 -14.96
N GLY A 344 -6.63 -12.02 -14.22
CA GLY A 344 -7.88 -11.79 -13.49
C GLY A 344 -9.10 -11.62 -14.40
N GLY A 345 -10.26 -11.35 -13.79
CA GLY A 345 -11.54 -11.20 -14.51
C GLY A 345 -11.55 -10.12 -15.61
N MET A 346 -10.62 -9.17 -15.60
CA MET A 346 -10.57 -8.13 -16.64
C MET A 346 -10.18 -8.63 -18.04
N ILE A 347 -9.49 -9.78 -18.17
CA ILE A 347 -9.04 -10.32 -19.48
C ILE A 347 -10.21 -10.67 -20.42
N PHE A 348 -11.36 -11.07 -19.88
CA PHE A 348 -12.51 -11.46 -20.69
C PHE A 348 -13.11 -10.29 -21.48
N THR A 349 -12.88 -9.04 -21.03
CA THR A 349 -13.22 -7.84 -21.80
C THR A 349 -12.29 -7.65 -23.00
N PHE A 350 -11.02 -8.05 -22.91
CA PHE A 350 -10.08 -8.07 -24.05
C PHE A 350 -10.43 -9.20 -25.04
N TYR A 351 -10.72 -10.41 -24.56
CA TYR A 351 -11.17 -11.52 -25.42
C TYR A 351 -12.48 -11.22 -26.16
N LYS A 352 -13.45 -10.63 -25.46
CA LYS A 352 -14.70 -10.16 -26.07
C LYS A 352 -14.44 -9.11 -27.15
N ALA A 353 -13.51 -8.17 -26.92
CA ALA A 353 -13.09 -7.18 -27.91
C ALA A 353 -12.36 -7.79 -29.12
N GLN A 354 -11.70 -8.96 -28.95
CA GLN A 354 -11.15 -9.78 -30.05
C GLN A 354 -12.22 -10.62 -30.78
N GLY A 355 -13.48 -10.62 -30.32
CA GLY A 355 -14.58 -11.40 -30.90
C GLY A 355 -14.65 -12.86 -30.42
N LEU A 356 -13.92 -13.22 -29.35
CA LEU A 356 -13.98 -14.56 -28.76
C LEU A 356 -15.23 -14.75 -27.89
N SER A 357 -15.72 -16.00 -27.78
CA SER A 357 -16.70 -16.33 -26.74
C SER A 357 -16.02 -16.40 -25.38
N VAL A 358 -16.69 -15.85 -24.37
CA VAL A 358 -16.25 -15.84 -22.97
C VAL A 358 -17.31 -16.44 -22.03
N GLY A 359 -18.31 -17.12 -22.58
CA GLY A 359 -19.41 -17.72 -21.83
C GLY A 359 -20.12 -16.72 -20.91
N SER A 360 -20.08 -17.00 -19.61
CA SER A 360 -20.64 -16.17 -18.53
C SER A 360 -19.56 -15.43 -17.71
N SER A 361 -18.36 -15.25 -18.26
CA SER A 361 -17.26 -14.52 -17.62
C SER A 361 -17.53 -13.00 -17.55
N LEU A 362 -16.81 -12.31 -16.67
CA LEU A 362 -17.02 -10.88 -16.39
C LEU A 362 -16.55 -9.96 -17.54
N VAL A 363 -17.48 -9.22 -18.14
CA VAL A 363 -17.21 -8.31 -19.26
C VAL A 363 -17.73 -6.91 -18.95
N GLU A 364 -16.90 -5.89 -19.20
CA GLU A 364 -17.32 -4.49 -19.25
C GLU A 364 -17.62 -4.10 -20.71
N GLU A 365 -18.87 -4.34 -21.15
CA GLU A 365 -19.31 -4.13 -22.55
C GLU A 365 -19.12 -2.66 -23.01
N ASP A 366 -19.16 -1.69 -22.07
CA ASP A 366 -18.88 -0.27 -22.30
C ASP A 366 -17.36 0.07 -22.31
N LYS A 367 -16.49 -0.95 -22.35
CA LYS A 367 -15.02 -0.84 -22.41
C LYS A 367 -14.38 -1.65 -23.53
N LEU A 368 -15.14 -2.27 -24.44
CA LEU A 368 -14.57 -3.05 -25.56
C LEU A 368 -13.71 -2.21 -26.52
N GLU A 369 -14.16 -0.99 -26.86
CA GLU A 369 -13.37 -0.05 -27.69
C GLU A 369 -12.06 0.37 -27.00
N LEU A 370 -12.09 0.51 -25.67
CA LEU A 370 -10.91 0.80 -24.88
C LEU A 370 -9.94 -0.40 -24.85
N ALA A 371 -10.43 -1.61 -24.60
CA ALA A 371 -9.60 -2.82 -24.67
C ALA A 371 -8.93 -2.97 -26.06
N THR A 372 -9.69 -2.69 -27.13
CA THR A 372 -9.19 -2.68 -28.52
C THR A 372 -8.08 -1.65 -28.73
N SER A 373 -8.29 -0.40 -28.29
CA SER A 373 -7.29 0.66 -28.44
C SER A 373 -6.06 0.45 -27.56
N LEU A 374 -6.19 -0.13 -26.37
CA LEU A 374 -5.05 -0.52 -25.53
C LEU A 374 -4.17 -1.60 -26.19
N MET A 375 -4.77 -2.61 -26.84
CA MET A 375 -4.02 -3.61 -27.62
C MET A 375 -3.32 -3.00 -28.84
N ALA A 376 -3.98 -2.09 -29.55
CA ALA A 376 -3.37 -1.36 -30.67
C ALA A 376 -2.18 -0.49 -30.22
N LYS A 377 -2.34 0.21 -29.09
CA LYS A 377 -1.34 1.09 -28.47
C LYS A 377 -0.11 0.32 -27.94
N ALA A 378 -0.32 -0.87 -27.38
CA ALA A 378 0.79 -1.75 -27.01
C ALA A 378 1.65 -2.12 -28.23
N LYS A 379 0.99 -2.48 -29.35
CA LYS A 379 1.65 -2.80 -30.62
C LYS A 379 2.34 -1.59 -31.26
N GLU A 380 1.76 -0.39 -31.16
CA GLU A 380 2.36 0.87 -31.62
C GLU A 380 3.64 1.21 -30.84
N LEU A 381 3.63 1.03 -29.52
CA LEU A 381 4.74 1.32 -28.62
C LEU A 381 5.79 0.18 -28.56
N GLY A 382 5.53 -0.96 -29.23
CA GLY A 382 6.43 -2.12 -29.25
C GLY A 382 6.44 -2.96 -27.97
N VAL A 383 5.45 -2.78 -27.08
CA VAL A 383 5.34 -3.51 -25.81
C VAL A 383 4.83 -4.93 -26.04
N SER A 384 5.46 -5.90 -25.39
CA SER A 384 5.01 -7.30 -25.38
C SER A 384 3.81 -7.46 -24.44
N LEU A 385 2.61 -7.15 -24.95
CA LEU A 385 1.35 -7.41 -24.26
C LEU A 385 0.96 -8.89 -24.38
N LEU A 386 0.99 -9.61 -23.26
CA LEU A 386 0.56 -11.01 -23.17
C LEU A 386 -0.80 -11.12 -22.46
N LEU A 387 -1.69 -11.89 -23.08
CA LEU A 387 -2.92 -12.39 -22.48
C LEU A 387 -2.80 -13.91 -22.29
N PRO A 388 -3.51 -14.51 -21.33
CA PRO A 388 -3.57 -15.95 -21.14
C PRO A 388 -4.03 -16.70 -22.41
N THR A 389 -3.42 -17.85 -22.67
CA THR A 389 -3.80 -18.77 -23.77
C THR A 389 -4.87 -19.77 -23.34
N ASP A 390 -4.94 -20.06 -22.05
CA ASP A 390 -5.86 -21.00 -21.41
C ASP A 390 -6.33 -20.44 -20.05
N VAL A 391 -7.48 -20.93 -19.59
CA VAL A 391 -8.17 -20.44 -18.38
C VAL A 391 -8.81 -21.59 -17.61
N VAL A 392 -8.83 -21.47 -16.29
CA VAL A 392 -9.65 -22.32 -15.41
C VAL A 392 -11.06 -21.74 -15.41
N ILE A 393 -12.02 -22.53 -15.90
CA ILE A 393 -13.43 -22.16 -15.97
C ILE A 393 -14.27 -22.99 -15.00
N ALA A 394 -15.36 -22.40 -14.51
CA ALA A 394 -16.30 -22.97 -13.56
C ALA A 394 -17.76 -22.83 -14.01
N ASP A 395 -18.64 -23.68 -13.51
CA ASP A 395 -20.10 -23.63 -13.75
C ASP A 395 -20.86 -22.65 -12.83
N LYS A 396 -20.23 -22.21 -11.72
CA LYS A 396 -20.74 -21.19 -10.79
C LYS A 396 -19.58 -20.45 -10.10
N PHE A 397 -19.87 -19.27 -9.56
CA PHE A 397 -18.95 -18.54 -8.69
C PHE A 397 -19.03 -19.09 -7.26
N ALA A 398 -18.29 -20.17 -6.97
CA ALA A 398 -18.20 -20.76 -5.64
C ALA A 398 -16.95 -21.65 -5.49
N ALA A 399 -16.44 -21.81 -4.27
CA ALA A 399 -15.32 -22.71 -3.97
C ALA A 399 -15.60 -24.19 -4.31
N ASP A 400 -16.87 -24.60 -4.31
CA ASP A 400 -17.34 -25.97 -4.63
C ASP A 400 -17.87 -26.10 -6.08
N ALA A 401 -17.47 -25.21 -6.99
CA ALA A 401 -17.87 -25.25 -8.39
C ALA A 401 -17.19 -26.38 -9.17
N ASN A 402 -17.89 -26.95 -10.16
CA ASN A 402 -17.27 -27.88 -11.10
C ASN A 402 -16.33 -27.09 -12.00
N SER A 403 -15.05 -27.46 -12.03
CA SER A 403 -14.01 -26.75 -12.78
C SER A 403 -13.40 -27.59 -13.90
N LYS A 404 -12.81 -26.91 -14.90
CA LYS A 404 -11.98 -27.50 -15.96
C LYS A 404 -11.10 -26.42 -16.60
N ILE A 405 -9.98 -26.83 -17.20
CA ILE A 405 -9.14 -25.96 -18.01
C ILE A 405 -9.63 -25.99 -19.47
N VAL A 406 -9.69 -24.84 -20.12
CA VAL A 406 -9.94 -24.71 -21.57
C VAL A 406 -9.05 -23.63 -22.19
N PRO A 407 -8.74 -23.73 -23.51
CA PRO A 407 -8.19 -22.59 -24.25
C PRO A 407 -9.10 -21.35 -24.13
N ALA A 408 -8.51 -20.15 -24.04
CA ALA A 408 -9.26 -18.90 -23.92
C ALA A 408 -10.22 -18.64 -25.10
N THR A 409 -9.98 -19.28 -26.25
CA THR A 409 -10.84 -19.24 -27.45
C THR A 409 -12.05 -20.20 -27.39
N ALA A 410 -12.18 -21.00 -26.33
CA ALA A 410 -13.10 -22.16 -26.26
C ALA A 410 -13.94 -22.20 -24.97
N ILE A 411 -14.19 -21.04 -24.35
CA ILE A 411 -15.01 -20.93 -23.13
C ILE A 411 -16.48 -21.23 -23.47
N PRO A 412 -17.12 -22.28 -22.90
CA PRO A 412 -18.50 -22.64 -23.20
C PRO A 412 -19.54 -21.70 -22.58
N ASP A 413 -20.70 -21.60 -23.21
CA ASP A 413 -21.85 -20.88 -22.64
C ASP A 413 -22.25 -21.45 -21.27
N GLY A 414 -22.60 -20.56 -20.34
CA GLY A 414 -22.90 -20.88 -18.95
C GLY A 414 -21.68 -21.13 -18.05
N TRP A 415 -20.46 -21.18 -18.60
CA TRP A 415 -19.22 -21.29 -17.83
C TRP A 415 -18.50 -19.95 -17.75
N MET A 416 -17.83 -19.68 -16.64
CA MET A 416 -17.09 -18.45 -16.38
C MET A 416 -15.63 -18.74 -16.03
N GLY A 417 -14.69 -17.99 -16.59
CA GLY A 417 -13.27 -18.06 -16.23
C GLY A 417 -12.99 -17.36 -14.91
N LEU A 418 -12.31 -18.07 -14.00
CA LEU A 418 -12.02 -17.61 -12.63
C LEU A 418 -10.53 -17.59 -12.28
N ASP A 419 -9.66 -18.23 -13.09
CA ASP A 419 -8.20 -18.15 -12.97
C ASP A 419 -7.54 -18.40 -14.33
N ILE A 420 -6.24 -18.10 -14.45
CA ILE A 420 -5.42 -18.42 -15.63
C ILE A 420 -5.01 -19.90 -15.63
N GLY A 421 -4.91 -20.51 -16.80
CA GLY A 421 -4.55 -21.93 -16.92
C GLY A 421 -3.03 -22.18 -16.88
N PRO A 422 -2.61 -23.46 -16.72
CA PRO A 422 -1.20 -23.83 -16.57
C PRO A 422 -0.30 -23.44 -17.75
N ASP A 423 -0.80 -23.46 -18.99
CA ASP A 423 0.01 -23.05 -20.15
C ASP A 423 0.30 -21.54 -20.11
N SER A 424 -0.67 -20.75 -19.63
CA SER A 424 -0.56 -19.31 -19.41
C SER A 424 0.37 -18.97 -18.24
N ILE A 425 0.27 -19.71 -17.12
CA ILE A 425 1.19 -19.57 -15.98
C ILE A 425 2.62 -19.80 -16.45
N LYS A 426 2.87 -20.89 -17.19
CA LYS A 426 4.20 -21.17 -17.74
C LYS A 426 4.66 -20.05 -18.69
N THR A 427 3.80 -19.60 -19.60
CA THR A 427 4.11 -18.53 -20.56
C THR A 427 4.43 -17.20 -19.87
N PHE A 428 3.78 -16.90 -18.74
CA PHE A 428 4.05 -15.71 -17.95
C PHE A 428 5.40 -15.85 -17.20
N ASN A 429 5.66 -16.98 -16.56
CA ASN A 429 6.93 -17.25 -15.87
C ASN A 429 8.12 -17.20 -16.85
N ASP A 430 8.02 -17.85 -18.02
CA ASP A 430 9.02 -17.82 -19.10
C ASP A 430 9.35 -16.37 -19.55
N ALA A 431 8.36 -15.48 -19.59
CA ALA A 431 8.55 -14.07 -19.93
C ALA A 431 9.24 -13.28 -18.80
N LEU A 432 8.99 -13.65 -17.54
CA LEU A 432 9.53 -12.99 -16.36
C LEU A 432 11.00 -13.35 -16.08
N GLU A 433 11.47 -14.55 -16.43
CA GLU A 433 12.86 -15.02 -16.18
C GLU A 433 13.94 -14.00 -16.63
N THR A 434 13.72 -13.34 -17.75
CA THR A 434 14.71 -12.43 -18.36
C THR A 434 14.74 -11.03 -17.72
N THR A 435 13.73 -10.67 -16.94
CA THR A 435 13.48 -9.30 -16.45
C THR A 435 14.50 -8.81 -15.42
N LYS A 436 14.55 -7.49 -15.19
CA LYS A 436 15.43 -6.82 -14.21
C LYS A 436 14.66 -5.86 -13.28
N THR A 437 13.43 -5.51 -13.64
CA THR A 437 12.41 -4.95 -12.77
C THR A 437 11.07 -5.64 -13.06
N VAL A 438 10.31 -5.96 -12.02
CA VAL A 438 8.92 -6.44 -12.12
C VAL A 438 8.04 -5.62 -11.19
N ILE A 439 6.90 -5.15 -11.68
CA ILE A 439 5.83 -4.59 -10.84
C ILE A 439 4.56 -5.42 -10.99
N TRP A 440 3.90 -5.76 -9.88
CA TRP A 440 2.67 -6.54 -9.88
C TRP A 440 1.54 -5.84 -9.10
N ASN A 441 0.37 -5.74 -9.74
CA ASN A 441 -0.84 -5.17 -9.16
C ASN A 441 -2.12 -5.91 -9.58
N GLY A 442 -2.73 -6.64 -8.65
CA GLY A 442 -4.00 -7.35 -8.79
C GLY A 442 -3.83 -8.84 -9.13
N PRO A 443 -4.65 -9.74 -8.54
CA PRO A 443 -4.50 -11.20 -8.68
C PRO A 443 -4.86 -11.70 -10.08
N MET A 444 -4.37 -12.90 -10.42
CA MET A 444 -4.62 -13.54 -11.72
C MET A 444 -5.94 -14.33 -11.75
N GLY A 445 -6.51 -14.63 -10.59
CA GLY A 445 -7.77 -15.35 -10.41
C GLY A 445 -8.48 -15.00 -9.10
N VAL A 446 -9.53 -15.76 -8.77
CA VAL A 446 -10.29 -15.65 -7.52
C VAL A 446 -9.59 -16.42 -6.41
N PHE A 447 -8.46 -15.86 -5.95
CA PHE A 447 -7.54 -16.45 -4.97
C PHE A 447 -8.15 -16.71 -3.59
N GLU A 448 -9.29 -16.10 -3.29
CA GLU A 448 -10.13 -16.38 -2.12
C GLU A 448 -10.72 -17.80 -2.14
N PHE A 449 -10.73 -18.47 -3.29
CA PHE A 449 -11.12 -19.88 -3.46
C PHE A 449 -9.90 -20.68 -3.96
N ASP A 450 -9.39 -21.63 -3.17
CA ASP A 450 -8.12 -22.33 -3.49
C ASP A 450 -8.11 -23.03 -4.87
N GLN A 451 -9.28 -23.43 -5.40
CA GLN A 451 -9.42 -24.00 -6.75
C GLN A 451 -9.12 -23.00 -7.89
N PHE A 452 -9.18 -21.69 -7.62
CA PHE A 452 -8.96 -20.59 -8.57
C PHE A 452 -7.85 -19.63 -8.10
N ALA A 453 -6.99 -20.12 -7.20
CA ALA A 453 -5.86 -19.40 -6.66
C ALA A 453 -4.54 -19.71 -7.38
N ALA A 454 -4.48 -20.75 -8.22
CA ALA A 454 -3.23 -21.29 -8.76
C ALA A 454 -2.41 -20.27 -9.56
N GLY A 455 -3.04 -19.54 -10.48
CA GLY A 455 -2.38 -18.50 -11.26
C GLY A 455 -1.83 -17.35 -10.42
N THR A 456 -2.37 -17.16 -9.22
CA THR A 456 -1.93 -16.14 -8.27
C THR A 456 -0.85 -16.70 -7.32
N GLU A 457 -1.05 -17.90 -6.74
CA GLU A 457 -0.43 -18.31 -5.47
C GLU A 457 0.60 -19.45 -5.50
N VAL A 458 0.40 -20.54 -6.27
CA VAL A 458 0.91 -21.90 -5.91
C VAL A 458 2.23 -21.96 -5.13
N CYS A 459 2.14 -22.42 -3.88
CA CYS A 459 3.26 -23.09 -3.20
C CYS A 459 2.83 -24.44 -2.60
N ASN A 460 2.10 -25.25 -3.38
CA ASN A 460 2.27 -26.71 -3.32
C ASN A 460 1.68 -27.48 -4.52
N THR A 461 2.45 -28.46 -4.99
CA THR A 461 2.04 -29.73 -5.63
C THR A 461 0.63 -29.83 -6.24
N TYR A 462 0.52 -29.66 -7.56
CA TYR A 462 -0.70 -29.95 -8.31
C TYR A 462 -0.92 -31.47 -8.46
N MET A 463 -1.52 -32.13 -7.46
CA MET A 463 -2.03 -33.50 -7.64
C MET A 463 -3.40 -33.45 -8.36
N PRO A 464 -3.52 -33.96 -9.60
CA PRO A 464 -4.80 -34.00 -10.29
C PRO A 464 -5.76 -34.97 -9.60
N TYR A 465 -6.84 -34.45 -9.04
CA TYR A 465 -7.83 -35.16 -8.21
C TYR A 465 -8.66 -36.25 -8.95
N SER A 466 -8.34 -36.56 -10.21
CA SER A 466 -9.10 -37.44 -11.10
C SER A 466 -8.77 -38.94 -11.00
N ASN A 467 -7.78 -39.36 -10.20
CA ASN A 467 -7.33 -40.77 -10.17
C ASN A 467 -7.16 -41.43 -8.78
N CYS A 468 -7.46 -40.73 -7.68
CA CYS A 468 -7.12 -41.21 -6.32
C CYS A 468 -7.66 -42.63 -6.01
N LEU A 469 -8.90 -42.94 -6.39
CA LEU A 469 -9.52 -44.25 -6.15
C LEU A 469 -8.93 -45.39 -7.00
N ILE A 470 -8.53 -45.10 -8.25
CA ILE A 470 -7.95 -46.09 -9.18
C ILE A 470 -6.48 -46.37 -8.82
N GLN A 471 -5.77 -45.36 -8.34
CA GLN A 471 -4.38 -45.51 -7.94
C GLN A 471 -4.24 -46.28 -6.62
N LEU A 472 -5.14 -46.07 -5.65
CA LEU A 472 -5.14 -46.82 -4.38
C LEU A 472 -5.18 -48.35 -4.59
N LEU A 473 -5.97 -48.81 -5.57
CA LEU A 473 -6.07 -50.23 -5.94
C LEU A 473 -4.79 -50.79 -6.58
N LYS A 474 -3.96 -49.94 -7.20
CA LYS A 474 -2.65 -50.34 -7.77
C LYS A 474 -1.54 -50.34 -6.71
N CYS A 475 -1.61 -49.46 -5.70
CA CYS A 475 -0.62 -49.34 -4.64
C CYS A 475 -0.48 -50.61 -3.77
N ILE A 476 -1.45 -51.53 -3.79
CA ILE A 476 -1.41 -52.77 -2.99
C ILE A 476 -0.39 -53.80 -3.53
N HIS A 477 0.09 -53.67 -4.79
CA HIS A 477 0.86 -54.72 -5.47
C HIS A 477 2.20 -54.30 -6.14
N ALA A 478 2.70 -53.07 -5.93
CA ALA A 478 3.88 -52.57 -6.63
C ALA A 478 5.02 -52.12 -5.69
N THR A 479 6.00 -53.00 -5.43
CA THR A 479 7.22 -52.69 -4.68
C THR A 479 8.33 -52.12 -5.57
N LYS A 480 8.19 -50.85 -5.98
CA LYS A 480 9.32 -49.99 -6.38
C LYS A 480 8.91 -48.51 -6.47
N TRP A 481 9.77 -47.62 -5.99
CA TRP A 481 9.66 -46.17 -6.11
C TRP A 481 10.96 -45.63 -6.72
N ASP A 482 11.01 -45.59 -8.05
CA ASP A 482 12.09 -44.98 -8.82
C ASP A 482 11.45 -43.89 -9.71
N SER A 483 11.90 -42.63 -9.57
CA SER A 483 11.56 -41.45 -10.41
C SER A 483 10.07 -41.21 -10.77
N PHE A 484 9.41 -40.30 -10.03
CA PHE A 484 8.24 -39.56 -10.51
C PHE A 484 8.69 -38.16 -10.95
N ASP A 485 8.48 -37.79 -12.22
CA ASP A 485 8.67 -36.42 -12.69
C ASP A 485 7.53 -35.53 -12.14
N MET A 486 7.84 -34.70 -11.16
CA MET A 486 6.92 -33.70 -10.63
C MET A 486 6.99 -32.44 -11.50
N ILE A 487 5.98 -32.22 -12.33
CA ILE A 487 5.83 -30.97 -13.09
C ILE A 487 5.31 -29.90 -12.13
N ASP A 488 6.22 -29.09 -11.58
CA ASP A 488 5.86 -27.82 -10.97
C ASP A 488 5.57 -26.81 -12.10
N TYR A 489 4.32 -26.35 -12.18
CA TYR A 489 3.90 -25.34 -13.14
C TYR A 489 4.24 -23.91 -12.66
N GLY A 490 4.66 -23.76 -11.40
CA GLY A 490 4.95 -22.47 -10.78
C GLY A 490 3.70 -21.61 -10.54
N CYS A 491 3.93 -20.34 -10.20
CA CYS A 491 2.91 -19.30 -10.09
C CYS A 491 3.57 -17.91 -10.09
N ASN A 492 2.76 -16.86 -10.23
CA ASN A 492 3.27 -15.50 -10.24
C ASN A 492 3.83 -15.06 -8.87
N CYS A 493 3.23 -15.43 -7.73
CA CYS A 493 3.81 -15.17 -6.39
C CYS A 493 5.24 -15.71 -6.26
N LYS A 494 5.42 -17.01 -6.59
CA LYS A 494 6.67 -17.74 -6.39
C LYS A 494 7.76 -17.29 -7.36
N GLU A 495 7.46 -17.18 -8.66
CA GLU A 495 8.50 -16.75 -9.63
C GLU A 495 8.94 -15.31 -9.34
N VAL A 496 8.04 -14.40 -8.96
CA VAL A 496 8.42 -13.04 -8.55
C VAL A 496 9.26 -13.04 -7.26
N GLY A 497 8.99 -13.95 -6.32
CA GLY A 497 9.84 -14.16 -5.14
C GLY A 497 11.24 -14.69 -5.49
N ASP A 498 11.30 -15.75 -6.31
CA ASP A 498 12.54 -16.37 -6.77
C ASP A 498 13.37 -15.40 -7.63
N LEU A 499 12.74 -14.56 -8.46
CA LEU A 499 13.40 -13.47 -9.19
C LEU A 499 14.01 -12.42 -8.26
N SER A 500 13.32 -12.06 -7.17
CA SER A 500 13.87 -11.16 -6.16
C SER A 500 15.12 -11.76 -5.49
N GLY A 501 15.09 -13.06 -5.17
CA GLY A 501 16.26 -13.82 -4.72
C GLY A 501 17.41 -13.87 -5.74
N LYS A 502 17.10 -13.82 -7.04
CA LYS A 502 18.06 -13.68 -8.17
C LYS A 502 18.53 -12.22 -8.38
N GLY A 503 18.09 -11.26 -7.56
CA GLY A 503 18.49 -9.84 -7.61
C GLY A 503 17.68 -8.94 -8.56
N VAL A 504 16.54 -9.41 -9.05
CA VAL A 504 15.56 -8.59 -9.80
C VAL A 504 14.84 -7.66 -8.84
N THR A 505 14.61 -6.40 -9.24
CA THR A 505 13.85 -5.47 -8.39
C THR A 505 12.34 -5.75 -8.53
N THR A 506 11.72 -6.30 -7.48
CA THR A 506 10.31 -6.71 -7.48
C THR A 506 9.45 -5.83 -6.57
N ILE A 507 8.33 -5.33 -7.10
CA ILE A 507 7.44 -4.38 -6.43
C ILE A 507 6.01 -4.92 -6.45
N ILE A 508 5.45 -5.18 -5.27
CA ILE A 508 4.07 -5.61 -5.09
C ILE A 508 3.23 -4.41 -4.64
N GLY A 509 2.06 -4.19 -5.23
CA GLY A 509 1.16 -3.12 -4.80
C GLY A 509 -0.32 -3.47 -4.97
N GLY A 510 -1.18 -2.88 -4.15
CA GLY A 510 -2.61 -3.20 -4.08
C GLY A 510 -2.89 -4.37 -3.13
N GLY A 511 -3.85 -4.20 -2.21
CA GLY A 511 -4.03 -5.08 -1.04
C GLY A 511 -4.19 -6.57 -1.39
N ASP A 512 -4.93 -6.88 -2.44
CA ASP A 512 -5.18 -8.26 -2.88
C ASP A 512 -3.87 -9.00 -3.26
N SER A 513 -2.95 -8.31 -3.95
CA SER A 513 -1.63 -8.86 -4.29
C SER A 513 -0.70 -8.94 -3.08
N VAL A 514 -0.85 -8.05 -2.09
CA VAL A 514 -0.10 -8.13 -0.82
C VAL A 514 -0.55 -9.36 -0.02
N ALA A 515 -1.85 -9.53 0.17
CA ALA A 515 -2.43 -10.69 0.84
C ALA A 515 -2.06 -12.02 0.15
N ALA A 516 -1.96 -12.03 -1.18
CA ALA A 516 -1.48 -13.19 -1.93
C ALA A 516 -0.01 -13.55 -1.65
N VAL A 517 0.93 -12.58 -1.65
CA VAL A 517 2.34 -12.88 -1.36
C VAL A 517 2.58 -13.24 0.11
N GLU A 518 1.74 -12.74 1.01
CA GLU A 518 1.71 -13.10 2.44
C GLU A 518 1.16 -14.52 2.66
N LYS A 519 0.00 -14.88 2.08
CA LYS A 519 -0.59 -16.24 2.15
C LYS A 519 0.39 -17.32 1.63
N VAL A 520 1.21 -16.97 0.65
CA VAL A 520 2.20 -17.85 0.02
C VAL A 520 3.54 -17.90 0.77
N GLY A 521 3.78 -16.98 1.72
CA GLY A 521 5.02 -16.92 2.50
C GLY A 521 6.24 -16.38 1.73
N VAL A 522 6.03 -15.66 0.63
CA VAL A 522 7.10 -15.04 -0.18
C VAL A 522 7.23 -13.54 0.04
N ALA A 523 6.44 -12.95 0.94
CA ALA A 523 6.50 -11.52 1.25
C ALA A 523 7.91 -11.05 1.67
N ASP A 524 8.60 -11.81 2.52
CA ASP A 524 9.93 -11.46 3.06
C ASP A 524 11.06 -11.41 2.01
N VAL A 525 10.88 -12.04 0.83
CA VAL A 525 11.89 -12.00 -0.24
C VAL A 525 11.65 -10.89 -1.26
N MET A 526 10.49 -10.22 -1.25
CA MET A 526 10.17 -9.15 -2.21
C MET A 526 11.01 -7.89 -1.96
N SER A 527 11.46 -7.22 -3.03
CA SER A 527 12.27 -6.00 -2.87
C SER A 527 11.47 -4.86 -2.20
N HIS A 528 10.19 -4.73 -2.59
CA HIS A 528 9.25 -3.84 -1.91
C HIS A 528 7.80 -4.32 -2.02
N ILE A 529 7.05 -4.12 -0.94
CA ILE A 529 5.61 -4.32 -0.83
C ILE A 529 5.01 -2.99 -0.40
N SER A 530 4.13 -2.43 -1.22
CA SER A 530 3.50 -1.14 -0.99
C SER A 530 2.33 -1.26 -0.01
N THR A 531 2.42 -0.53 1.10
CA THR A 531 1.31 -0.29 2.04
C THR A 531 0.28 0.70 1.47
N GLY A 532 0.63 1.41 0.40
CA GLY A 532 -0.13 2.53 -0.16
C GLY A 532 -1.51 2.18 -0.75
N GLY A 533 -1.71 0.96 -1.25
CA GLY A 533 -2.95 0.51 -1.87
C GLY A 533 -3.44 1.43 -3.00
N GLY A 534 -4.42 2.29 -2.70
CA GLY A 534 -4.89 3.32 -3.65
C GLY A 534 -3.84 4.38 -3.98
N ALA A 535 -2.98 4.76 -3.02
CA ALA A 535 -1.95 5.76 -3.27
C ALA A 535 -0.88 5.27 -4.25
N SER A 536 -0.46 4.01 -4.13
CA SER A 536 0.42 3.36 -5.12
C SER A 536 -0.23 3.29 -6.49
N LEU A 537 -1.54 2.99 -6.59
CA LEU A 537 -2.25 3.00 -7.88
C LEU A 537 -2.19 4.39 -8.52
N GLU A 538 -2.59 5.44 -7.81
CA GLU A 538 -2.63 6.80 -8.37
C GLU A 538 -1.24 7.34 -8.74
N LEU A 539 -0.18 6.97 -7.99
CA LEU A 539 1.19 7.27 -8.37
C LEU A 539 1.63 6.53 -9.65
N LEU A 540 1.26 5.26 -9.80
CA LEU A 540 1.53 4.47 -11.02
C LEU A 540 0.76 5.00 -12.23
N GLU A 541 -0.45 5.56 -12.05
CA GLU A 541 -1.18 6.31 -13.08
C GLU A 541 -0.47 7.62 -13.50
N GLY A 542 0.55 8.05 -12.75
CA GLY A 542 1.29 9.29 -12.98
C GLY A 542 0.60 10.54 -12.42
N LYS A 543 -0.28 10.39 -11.42
CA LYS A 543 -0.92 11.51 -10.73
C LYS A 543 -0.03 12.07 -9.63
N THR A 544 -0.06 13.40 -9.48
CA THR A 544 0.46 14.10 -8.31
C THR A 544 -0.37 13.74 -7.08
N LEU A 545 0.24 13.14 -6.05
CA LEU A 545 -0.42 12.84 -4.77
C LEU A 545 -0.36 14.09 -3.86
N PRO A 546 -1.49 14.70 -3.43
CA PRO A 546 -1.47 15.98 -2.72
C PRO A 546 -0.64 16.00 -1.42
N GLY A 547 -0.67 14.92 -0.64
CA GLY A 547 0.12 14.78 0.59
C GLY A 547 1.61 14.49 0.36
N VAL A 548 2.03 14.22 -0.89
CA VAL A 548 3.44 14.19 -1.29
C VAL A 548 3.85 15.54 -1.88
N ASP A 549 3.04 16.11 -2.76
CA ASP A 549 3.26 17.39 -3.43
C ASP A 549 3.53 18.53 -2.43
N ALA A 550 2.79 18.53 -1.33
CA ALA A 550 2.88 19.51 -0.25
C ALA A 550 4.17 19.46 0.60
N LEU A 551 4.98 18.41 0.46
CA LEU A 551 6.26 18.26 1.16
C LEU A 551 7.37 19.12 0.53
N ASP A 552 8.34 19.53 1.34
CA ASP A 552 9.51 20.28 0.90
C ASP A 552 10.35 19.47 -0.12
N GLU A 553 10.91 20.14 -1.12
CA GLU A 553 11.89 19.52 -2.04
C GLU A 553 13.25 19.33 -1.34
N ALA A 554 13.95 18.24 -1.63
CA ALA A 554 15.34 18.09 -1.25
C ALA A 554 16.22 19.04 -2.09
N THR A 555 17.06 19.84 -1.45
CA THR A 555 17.97 20.73 -2.15
C THR A 555 19.15 19.96 -2.73
N VAL A 556 18.97 19.47 -3.96
CA VAL A 556 20.06 18.87 -4.76
C VAL A 556 21.17 19.91 -4.92
N ALA A 557 22.31 19.67 -4.27
CA ALA A 557 23.50 20.50 -4.39
C ALA A 557 24.11 20.32 -5.79
N VAL A 558 23.77 21.20 -6.72
CA VAL A 558 24.36 21.22 -8.07
C VAL A 558 25.83 21.60 -7.95
N SER A 559 26.71 20.60 -8.08
CA SER A 559 28.13 20.82 -8.32
C SER A 559 28.31 21.50 -9.68
N ALA A 560 28.85 22.72 -9.67
CA ALA A 560 29.10 23.54 -10.86
C ALA A 560 30.34 23.08 -11.64
#